data_AF-A0A2M9P6X6-F1
#
_entry.id   AF-A0A2M9P6X6-F1
#
_cell.length_a   1.000
_cell.length_b   1.000
_cell.length_c   1.000
_cell.angle_alpha   90.00
_cell.angle_beta   90.00
_cell.angle_gamma   90.00
#
_symmetry.space_group_name_H-M   'P 1'
#
loop_
_entity.id
_entity.type
_entity.pdbx_description
1 polymer ?
#
loop_
_entity_poly.entity_id
_entity_poly.type
_entity_poly.pdbx_seq_one_letter_code
_entity_poly.pdbx_strand_id
1 'polypeptide(L)'
;MRDECLNEHLFFSMNHARAVVAGWVEDFNTARPHSAIGYMTPAAYAATLKPQRAPALRHLESSAPPPVATVAPRRNSQHAIPVADG
;
A
#
# COMPACT_ATOMS: atom_id res chain seq x y z
N MET A 1 -8.32 -15.64 -11.94
CA MET A 1 -7.86 -16.20 -10.63
C MET A 1 -9.00 -16.46 -9.65
N ARG A 2 -9.72 -15.45 -9.12
CA ARG A 2 -10.78 -15.68 -8.12
C ARG A 2 -11.95 -16.49 -8.69
N ASP A 3 -12.52 -16.03 -9.80
CA ASP A 3 -13.69 -16.70 -10.40
C ASP A 3 -13.37 -18.11 -10.90
N GLU A 4 -12.17 -18.32 -11.46
CA GLU A 4 -11.70 -19.66 -11.84
C GLU A 4 -11.60 -20.60 -10.63
N CYS A 5 -11.01 -20.17 -9.52
CA CYS A 5 -10.92 -20.98 -8.30
C CYS A 5 -12.31 -21.38 -7.78
N LEU A 6 -13.26 -20.44 -7.80
CA LEU A 6 -14.62 -20.64 -7.31
C LEU A 6 -15.44 -21.53 -8.24
N ASN A 7 -15.16 -21.50 -9.55
CA ASN A 7 -15.84 -22.36 -10.52
C ASN A 7 -15.37 -23.82 -10.45
N GLU A 8 -14.11 -24.06 -10.09
CA GLU A 8 -13.55 -25.42 -10.03
C GLU A 8 -13.79 -26.13 -8.68
N HIS A 9 -14.14 -25.40 -7.61
CA HIS A 9 -14.18 -25.97 -6.25
C HIS A 9 -15.46 -25.66 -5.48
N LEU A 10 -16.03 -26.69 -4.84
CA LEU A 10 -17.05 -26.55 -3.81
C LEU A 10 -16.41 -26.48 -2.42
N PHE A 11 -16.95 -25.61 -1.56
CA PHE A 11 -16.43 -25.39 -0.21
C PHE A 11 -17.37 -25.97 0.85
N PHE A 12 -16.84 -26.89 1.67
CA PHE A 12 -17.61 -27.57 2.72
C PHE A 12 -17.36 -27.00 4.12
N SER A 13 -16.28 -26.25 4.32
CA SER A 13 -15.96 -25.56 5.57
C SER A 13 -14.93 -24.45 5.35
N MET A 14 -14.74 -23.58 6.35
CA MET A 14 -13.71 -22.53 6.32
C MET A 14 -12.29 -23.12 6.24
N ASN A 15 -12.01 -24.20 6.96
CA ASN A 15 -10.71 -24.86 6.93
C ASN A 15 -10.44 -25.46 5.54
N HIS A 16 -11.45 -26.09 4.94
CA HIS A 16 -11.37 -26.60 3.57
C HIS A 16 -11.12 -25.47 2.57
N ALA A 17 -11.85 -24.36 2.69
CA ALA A 17 -11.66 -23.20 1.82
C ALA A 17 -10.24 -22.62 1.89
N ARG A 18 -9.65 -22.52 3.09
CA ARG A 18 -8.26 -22.07 3.24
C ARG A 18 -7.27 -23.00 2.53
N ALA A 19 -7.45 -24.32 2.68
CA ALA A 19 -6.59 -25.31 2.05
C ALA A 19 -6.70 -25.26 0.51
N VAL A 20 -7.93 -25.23 -0.02
CA VAL A 20 -8.19 -25.13 -1.45
C VAL A 20 -7.59 -23.85 -2.04
N VAL A 21 -7.81 -22.70 -1.40
CA VAL A 21 -7.25 -21.43 -1.88
C VAL A 21 -5.73 -21.45 -1.86
N ALA A 22 -5.10 -22.02 -0.83
CA ALA A 22 -3.64 -22.11 -0.77
C ALA A 22 -3.07 -22.95 -1.92
N GLY A 23 -3.63 -24.14 -2.16
CA GLY A 23 -3.21 -24.98 -3.29
C GLY A 23 -3.48 -24.33 -4.64
N TRP A 24 -4.62 -23.64 -4.78
CA TRP A 24 -4.96 -22.93 -6.01
C TRP A 24 -3.98 -21.80 -6.33
N VAL A 25 -3.59 -21.02 -5.32
CA VAL A 25 -2.61 -19.93 -5.49
C VAL A 25 -1.28 -20.48 -5.99
N GLU A 26 -0.83 -21.60 -5.43
CA GLU A 26 0.40 -22.26 -5.85
C GLU A 26 0.31 -22.74 -7.32
N ASP A 27 -0.74 -23.48 -7.67
CA ASP A 27 -0.95 -24.02 -9.03
C ASP A 27 -1.08 -22.89 -10.08
N PHE A 28 -1.89 -21.87 -9.80
CA PHE A 28 -2.08 -20.73 -10.69
C PHE A 28 -0.76 -19.98 -10.96
N ASN A 29 0.08 -19.82 -9.93
CA ASN A 29 1.32 -19.05 -10.02
C ASN A 29 2.47 -19.86 -10.64
N THR A 30 2.46 -21.18 -10.53
CA THR A 30 3.65 -22.00 -10.85
C THR A 30 3.45 -22.99 -11.98
N ALA A 31 2.22 -23.46 -12.23
CA ALA A 31 1.95 -24.53 -13.18
C ALA A 31 1.16 -24.06 -14.40
N ARG A 32 0.23 -23.11 -14.24
CA ARG A 32 -0.67 -22.70 -15.33
C ARG A 32 -0.05 -21.62 -16.23
N PRO A 33 0.08 -21.86 -17.55
CA PRO A 33 0.51 -20.82 -18.50
C PRO A 33 -0.65 -19.87 -18.84
N HIS A 34 -0.37 -18.56 -18.84
CA HIS A 34 -1.39 -17.54 -19.09
C HIS A 34 -1.13 -16.78 -20.39
N SER A 35 -2.13 -16.70 -21.26
CA SER A 35 -2.03 -16.06 -22.57
C SER A 35 -1.63 -14.58 -22.50
N ALA A 36 -2.08 -13.87 -21.46
CA ALA A 36 -1.77 -12.45 -21.25
C ALA A 36 -0.27 -12.16 -21.02
N ILE A 37 0.50 -13.16 -20.57
CA ILE A 37 1.95 -13.09 -20.34
C ILE A 37 2.71 -14.06 -21.25
N GLY A 38 2.23 -14.22 -22.49
CA GLY A 38 2.92 -15.00 -23.51
C GLY A 38 2.94 -16.50 -23.23
N TYR A 39 1.90 -17.03 -22.58
CA TYR A 39 1.81 -18.43 -22.15
C TYR A 39 2.91 -18.83 -21.14
N MET A 40 3.44 -17.87 -20.39
CA MET A 40 4.29 -18.14 -19.23
C MET A 40 3.44 -18.32 -17.98
N THR A 41 4.01 -18.99 -16.97
CA THR A 41 3.44 -18.95 -15.61
C THR A 41 3.78 -17.61 -14.96
N PRO A 42 2.96 -17.11 -14.01
CA PRO A 42 3.21 -15.82 -13.38
C PRO A 42 4.57 -15.77 -12.66
N ALA A 43 4.99 -16.88 -12.04
CA ALA A 43 6.31 -16.98 -11.42
C ALA A 43 7.45 -16.89 -12.45
N ALA A 44 7.32 -17.58 -13.60
CA ALA A 44 8.30 -17.51 -14.66
C ALA A 44 8.39 -16.10 -15.26
N TYR A 45 7.25 -15.45 -15.47
CA TYR A 45 7.20 -14.07 -15.94
C TYR A 45 7.85 -13.10 -14.94
N ALA A 46 7.54 -13.22 -13.64
CA ALA A 46 8.16 -12.41 -12.60
C ALA A 46 9.69 -12.54 -12.56
N ALA A 47 10.23 -13.74 -12.84
CA ALA A 47 11.67 -13.96 -12.92
C ALA A 47 12.34 -13.23 -14.10
N THR A 48 11.60 -12.89 -15.16
CA THR A 48 12.11 -12.07 -16.28
C THR A 48 12.20 -10.60 -15.95
N LEU A 49 11.43 -10.13 -14.96
CA LEU A 49 11.49 -8.77 -14.49
C LEU A 49 12.83 -8.59 -13.76
N LYS A 50 13.74 -7.81 -14.34
CA LYS A 50 14.96 -7.40 -13.65
C LYS A 50 14.54 -6.81 -12.30
N PRO A 51 15.12 -7.22 -11.16
CA PRO A 51 14.86 -6.56 -9.89
C PRO A 51 15.42 -5.14 -10.00
N GLN A 52 14.58 -4.21 -10.44
CA GLN A 52 14.74 -2.80 -10.12
C GLN A 52 14.68 -2.79 -8.59
N ARG A 53 15.86 -2.75 -7.95
CA ARG A 53 15.99 -2.53 -6.52
C ARG A 53 15.08 -1.34 -6.20
N ALA A 54 13.94 -1.58 -5.56
CA ALA A 54 13.22 -0.51 -4.91
C ALA A 54 14.24 0.11 -3.95
N PRO A 55 14.62 1.39 -4.09
CA PRO A 55 15.49 2.03 -3.12
C PRO A 55 14.67 2.16 -1.84
N ALA A 56 14.75 1.10 -1.03
CA ALA A 56 14.33 0.94 0.34
C ALA A 56 12.95 1.47 0.74
N LEU A 57 12.19 0.61 1.41
CA LEU A 57 11.12 0.97 2.33
C LEU A 57 11.68 1.88 3.46
N ARG A 58 12.06 3.12 3.15
CA ARG A 58 12.52 4.14 4.12
C ARG A 58 11.43 5.12 4.48
N HIS A 59 10.22 4.89 4.00
CA HIS A 59 9.08 5.79 4.17
C HIS A 59 7.92 5.10 4.89
N LEU A 60 8.22 4.15 5.79
CA LEU A 60 7.24 3.67 6.77
C LEU A 60 7.38 4.36 8.13
N GLU A 61 8.47 5.10 8.37
CA GLU A 61 8.61 5.90 9.58
C GLU A 61 8.20 7.35 9.31
N SER A 62 7.18 7.81 10.07
CA SER A 62 6.67 9.18 10.15
C SER A 62 5.54 9.58 9.17
N SER A 63 4.40 8.86 9.25
CA SER A 63 3.09 9.39 8.82
C SER A 63 2.39 10.18 9.95
N ALA A 64 3.13 11.02 10.66
CA ALA A 64 2.56 11.99 11.59
C ALA A 64 3.24 13.35 11.35
N PRO A 65 2.51 14.41 10.96
CA PRO A 65 3.09 15.74 10.93
C PRO A 65 3.44 16.17 12.37
N PRO A 66 4.55 16.88 12.61
CA PRO A 66 4.87 17.41 13.93
C PRO A 66 3.74 18.36 14.38
N PRO A 67 3.37 18.39 15.68
CA PRO A 67 2.35 19.31 16.15
C PRO A 67 2.79 20.75 15.92
N VAL A 68 2.00 21.52 15.16
CA VAL A 68 2.16 22.97 15.02
C VAL A 68 1.78 23.61 16.34
N ALA A 69 2.71 23.63 17.29
CA ALA A 69 2.65 24.56 18.41
C ALA A 69 3.19 25.91 17.91
N THR A 70 2.30 26.77 17.40
CA THR A 70 2.66 28.17 17.15
C THR A 70 3.04 28.81 18.48
N VAL A 71 4.34 29.02 18.68
CA VAL A 71 4.87 29.90 19.72
C VAL A 71 4.30 31.30 19.44
N ALA A 72 3.36 31.74 20.27
CA ALA A 72 2.87 33.11 20.26
C ALA A 72 4.07 34.05 20.49
N PRO A 73 4.36 35.00 19.59
CA PRO A 73 5.40 35.97 19.84
C PRO A 73 4.94 36.88 20.97
N ARG A 74 5.59 36.73 22.13
CA ARG A 74 5.56 37.67 23.24
C ARG A 74 6.36 38.92 22.86
N ARG A 75 5.92 40.06 23.44
CA ARG A 75 6.66 41.30 23.77
C ARG A 75 6.44 42.47 22.79
N ASN A 76 6.28 43.73 23.18
CA ASN A 76 5.88 44.46 24.40
C ASN A 76 5.88 45.94 23.97
N SER A 77 4.79 46.64 24.27
CA SER A 77 4.65 48.07 24.62
C SER A 77 5.77 49.07 24.25
N GLN A 78 5.46 50.14 23.48
CA GLN A 78 5.32 51.55 23.94
C GLN A 78 5.42 52.64 22.83
N HIS A 79 4.55 53.68 22.98
CA HIS A 79 4.63 55.10 22.54
C HIS A 79 4.47 55.45 21.02
N ALA A 80 3.71 56.46 20.55
CA ALA A 80 3.24 57.72 21.15
C ALA A 80 1.94 58.32 20.51
N ILE A 81 1.35 59.26 21.28
CA ILE A 81 0.20 60.22 21.18
C ILE A 81 0.23 61.16 19.91
N PRO A 82 -0.73 62.09 19.57
CA PRO A 82 -1.82 62.74 20.36
C PRO A 82 -3.15 63.22 19.69
N VAL A 83 -4.02 63.77 20.58
CA VAL A 83 -4.97 64.91 20.49
C VAL A 83 -6.34 64.79 19.79
N ALA A 84 -7.37 65.23 20.54
CA ALA A 84 -8.76 65.47 20.18
C ALA A 84 -8.98 66.92 19.69
N ASP A 85 -9.94 67.15 18.80
CA ASP A 85 -11.05 68.12 19.00
C ASP A 85 -12.01 68.08 17.79
N GLY A 86 -13.29 68.37 18.04
CA GLY A 86 -14.38 68.45 17.06
C GLY A 86 -15.71 67.94 17.58
#